data_AF-A0AAP0HCK4-F1
#
_entry.id   AF-A0AAP0HCK4-F1
#
_cell.length_a   1.000
_cell.length_b   1.000
_cell.length_c   1.000
_cell.angle_alpha   90.00
_cell.angle_beta   90.00
_cell.angle_gamma   90.00
#
_symmetry.space_group_name_H-M   'P 1'
#
loop_
_entity.id
_entity.type
_entity.pdbx_description
1 polymer ?
#
loop_
_entity_poly.entity_id
_entity_poly.type
_entity_poly.pdbx_seq_one_letter_code
_entity_poly.pdbx_strand_id
1 'polypeptide(L)'
;MCKRPTKKRGQGKGRCSREDSHEDSADNSKTSRRKWSHAEDVALVNAMVEMVASGVYKCDNGFKPGYLTKVEEALNTTCPNSGIKA
;
A
#
# COMPACT_ATOMS: atom_id res chain seq x y z
N MET A 1 9.50 -15.68 -62.92
CA MET A 1 8.60 -16.67 -62.30
C MET A 1 9.13 -17.00 -60.90
N CYS A 2 8.78 -16.21 -59.87
CA CYS A 2 9.23 -16.45 -58.49
C CYS A 2 8.05 -16.98 -57.67
N LYS A 3 8.10 -18.25 -57.25
CA LYS A 3 7.03 -18.92 -56.51
C LYS A 3 7.03 -18.47 -55.05
N ARG A 4 5.91 -17.89 -54.59
CA ARG A 4 5.68 -17.48 -53.18
C ARG A 4 5.69 -18.70 -52.24
N PRO A 5 6.41 -18.69 -51.10
CA PRO A 5 6.31 -19.74 -50.08
C PRO A 5 5.03 -19.58 -49.23
N THR A 6 4.28 -20.67 -49.05
CA THR A 6 3.08 -20.72 -48.19
C THR A 6 3.48 -21.02 -46.74
N LYS A 7 3.39 -20.01 -45.87
CA LYS A 7 3.65 -20.17 -44.42
C LYS A 7 2.44 -20.83 -43.75
N LYS A 8 2.56 -22.13 -43.42
CA LYS A 8 1.62 -22.87 -42.58
C LYS A 8 1.53 -22.18 -41.20
N ARG A 9 0.34 -21.66 -40.85
CA ARG A 9 0.03 -21.18 -39.49
C ARG A 9 -0.03 -22.40 -38.56
N GLY A 10 1.00 -22.59 -37.74
CA GLY A 10 0.97 -23.53 -36.62
C GLY A 10 0.07 -23.00 -35.51
N GLN A 11 -0.82 -23.86 -34.99
CA GLN A 11 -1.66 -23.59 -33.83
C GLN A 11 -0.79 -23.43 -32.58
N GLY A 12 -0.79 -22.25 -31.97
CA GLY A 12 -0.27 -22.06 -30.61
C GLY A 12 -1.28 -22.60 -29.60
N LYS A 13 -1.00 -23.77 -29.02
CA LYS A 13 -1.62 -24.21 -27.77
C LYS A 13 -0.86 -23.57 -26.61
N GLY A 14 -1.58 -23.05 -25.61
CA GLY A 14 -1.04 -23.02 -24.25
C GLY A 14 -1.27 -21.75 -23.44
N ARG A 15 -2.40 -21.75 -22.72
CA ARG A 15 -2.58 -21.30 -21.33
C ARG A 15 -2.25 -19.83 -20.98
N CYS A 16 -3.33 -19.05 -20.91
CA CYS A 16 -3.46 -17.98 -19.93
C CYS A 16 -3.41 -18.57 -18.52
N SER A 17 -2.32 -18.35 -17.81
CA SER A 17 -2.18 -18.58 -16.37
C SER A 17 -1.19 -17.51 -15.92
N ARG A 18 -1.68 -16.44 -15.30
CA ARG A 18 -1.95 -16.33 -13.87
C ARG A 18 -0.63 -16.12 -13.11
N GLU A 19 -0.67 -15.13 -12.23
CA GLU A 19 0.39 -14.62 -11.35
C GLU A 19 1.34 -13.58 -11.97
N ASP A 20 1.01 -12.30 -11.79
CA ASP A 20 2.02 -11.25 -11.61
C ASP A 20 1.92 -10.79 -10.15
N SER A 21 2.43 -11.63 -9.27
CA SER A 21 2.81 -11.20 -7.92
C SER A 21 4.03 -10.32 -8.10
N HIS A 22 3.83 -9.00 -8.02
CA HIS A 22 4.92 -8.03 -7.99
C HIS A 22 5.77 -8.28 -6.74
N GLU A 23 6.76 -9.17 -6.85
CA GLU A 23 7.89 -9.22 -5.93
C GLU A 23 8.73 -7.97 -6.21
N ASP A 24 8.53 -6.93 -5.38
CA ASP A 24 9.38 -5.74 -5.40
C ASP A 24 10.85 -6.17 -5.30
N SER A 25 11.56 -5.85 -6.36
CA SER A 25 12.99 -6.12 -6.55
C SER A 25 13.80 -5.70 -5.34
N ALA A 26 14.74 -6.56 -4.96
CA ALA A 26 15.76 -6.28 -3.97
C ALA A 26 16.61 -5.07 -4.40
N ASP A 27 16.24 -3.87 -3.93
CA ASP A 27 17.13 -2.73 -3.88
C ASP A 27 18.12 -2.95 -2.72
N ASN A 28 19.26 -3.55 -3.07
CA ASN A 28 20.45 -3.59 -2.23
C ASN A 28 21.10 -2.20 -2.22
N SER A 29 20.50 -1.27 -1.49
CA SER A 29 21.17 -0.06 -1.03
C SER A 29 20.80 0.18 0.44
N LYS A 30 21.79 0.56 1.25
CA LYS A 30 21.71 0.76 2.70
C LYS A 30 20.40 1.47 3.10
N THR A 31 19.69 0.87 4.07
CA THR A 31 18.33 1.15 4.56
C THR A 31 17.19 0.71 3.62
N SER A 32 16.83 -0.57 3.69
CA SER A 32 15.46 -1.02 3.43
C SER A 32 14.50 -0.10 4.21
N ARG A 33 13.84 0.83 3.51
CA ARG A 33 12.84 1.69 4.13
C ARG A 33 11.79 0.77 4.73
N ARG A 34 11.56 0.90 6.03
CA ARG A 34 10.58 0.09 6.76
C ARG A 34 9.24 0.13 6.02
N LYS A 35 8.79 -1.02 5.52
CA LYS A 35 7.46 -1.16 4.93
C LYS A 35 6.43 -1.24 6.05
N TRP A 36 5.28 -0.62 5.85
CA TRP A 36 4.14 -0.79 6.75
C TRP A 36 3.51 -2.16 6.52
N SER A 37 3.09 -2.79 7.61
CA SER A 37 2.31 -4.02 7.56
C SER A 37 0.82 -3.70 7.45
N HIS A 38 0.06 -4.63 6.89
CA HIS A 38 -1.40 -4.48 6.79
C HIS A 38 -2.06 -4.22 8.15
N ALA A 39 -1.56 -4.83 9.23
CA ALA A 39 -2.06 -4.59 10.57
C ALA A 39 -1.87 -3.13 11.03
N GLU A 40 -0.76 -2.51 10.64
CA GLU A 40 -0.48 -1.11 10.93
C GLU A 40 -1.38 -0.18 10.12
N ASP A 41 -1.61 -0.49 8.85
CA ASP A 41 -2.54 0.26 8.01
C ASP A 41 -3.96 0.24 8.60
N VAL A 42 -4.42 -0.94 9.06
CA VAL A 42 -5.74 -1.08 9.71
C VAL A 42 -5.81 -0.29 11.01
N ALA A 43 -4.77 -0.34 11.84
CA ALA A 43 -4.72 0.42 13.08
C ALA A 43 -4.77 1.94 12.82
N LEU A 44 -4.08 2.41 11.78
CA LEU A 44 -4.07 3.83 11.40
C LEU A 44 -5.45 4.29 10.97
N VAL A 45 -6.11 3.52 10.10
CA VAL A 45 -7.46 3.86 9.61
C VAL A 45 -8.45 3.88 10.78
N ASN A 46 -8.40 2.90 11.67
CA ASN A 46 -9.28 2.87 12.85
C ASN A 46 -9.07 4.08 13.75
N ALA A 47 -7.82 4.43 14.06
CA ALA A 47 -7.51 5.61 14.88
C ALA A 47 -8.05 6.91 14.24
N MET A 48 -7.91 7.06 12.93
CA MET A 48 -8.46 8.22 12.21
C MET A 48 -10.00 8.25 12.23
N VAL A 49 -10.65 7.10 12.06
CA VAL A 49 -12.11 6.98 12.08
C VAL A 49 -12.66 7.31 13.46
N GLU A 50 -12.08 6.78 14.54
CA GLU A 50 -12.48 7.06 15.92
C GLU A 50 -12.33 8.55 16.25
N MET A 51 -11.25 9.17 15.79
CA MET A 51 -11.00 10.61 15.96
C MET A 51 -12.06 11.47 15.25
N VAL A 52 -12.45 11.10 14.03
CA VAL A 52 -13.54 11.78 13.32
C VAL A 52 -14.89 11.52 13.99
N ALA A 53 -15.16 10.30 14.43
CA ALA A 53 -16.39 9.91 15.12
C ALA A 53 -16.58 10.64 16.45
N SER A 54 -15.48 10.95 17.16
CA SER A 54 -15.52 11.74 18.39
C SER A 54 -16.04 13.18 18.17
N GLY A 55 -15.96 13.71 16.95
CA GLY A 55 -16.36 15.06 16.59
C GLY A 55 -15.47 16.17 17.16
N VAL A 56 -14.55 15.86 18.08
CA VAL A 56 -13.72 16.84 18.80
C VAL A 56 -12.70 17.52 17.89
N TYR A 57 -12.18 16.77 16.91
CA TYR A 57 -11.08 17.20 16.05
C TYR A 57 -11.51 17.61 14.63
N LYS A 58 -12.80 17.86 14.44
CA LYS A 58 -13.32 18.41 13.19
C LYS A 58 -12.93 19.89 13.04
N CYS A 59 -12.40 20.27 11.88
CA CYS A 59 -12.16 21.67 11.51
C CYS A 59 -12.95 21.94 10.21
N ASP A 60 -13.50 23.15 10.08
CA ASP A 60 -14.29 23.53 8.89
C ASP A 60 -13.42 23.60 7.63
N ASN A 61 -12.13 23.89 7.81
CA ASN A 61 -11.10 23.88 6.76
C ASN A 61 -9.90 23.03 7.22
N GLY A 62 -9.93 21.73 6.94
CA GLY A 62 -8.78 20.82 7.12
C GLY A 62 -8.72 20.11 8.46
N PHE A 63 -7.51 19.92 9.01
CA PHE A 63 -7.27 19.23 10.27
C PHE A 63 -6.96 20.23 11.40
N LYS A 64 -7.42 19.94 12.62
CA LYS A 64 -7.02 20.73 13.79
C LYS A 64 -5.51 20.60 14.06
N PRO A 65 -4.86 21.64 14.62
CA PRO A 65 -3.51 21.50 15.12
C PRO A 65 -3.46 20.39 16.19
N GLY A 66 -2.43 19.55 16.13
CA GLY A 66 -2.29 18.39 17.02
C GLY A 66 -3.14 17.17 16.64
N TYR A 67 -3.88 17.20 15.52
CA TYR A 67 -4.62 16.02 15.04
C TYR A 67 -3.69 14.82 14.84
N LEU A 68 -2.58 15.02 14.15
CA LEU A 68 -1.60 13.96 13.89
C LEU A 68 -0.93 13.46 15.18
N THR A 69 -0.67 14.34 16.14
CA THR A 69 -0.15 13.96 17.48
C THR A 69 -1.13 13.02 18.21
N LYS A 70 -2.44 13.26 18.08
CA LYS A 70 -3.45 12.39 18.69
C LYS A 70 -3.58 11.05 17.99
N VAL A 71 -3.46 11.05 16.66
CA VAL A 71 -3.38 9.81 15.87
C VAL A 71 -2.13 9.02 16.28
N GLU A 72 -0.98 9.68 16.50
CA GLU A 72 0.25 9.05 17.01
C GLU A 72 0.03 8.45 18.40
N GLU A 73 -0.57 9.16 19.35
CA GLU A 73 -0.88 8.63 20.69
C GLU A 73 -1.78 7.37 20.62
N ALA A 74 -2.83 7.41 19.80
CA ALA A 74 -3.74 6.28 19.60
C ALA A 74 -3.03 5.09 18.93
N LEU A 75 -2.16 5.36 17.95
CA LEU A 75 -1.36 4.34 17.29
C LEU A 75 -0.27 3.77 18.17
N ASN A 76 0.34 4.55 19.05
CA ASN A 76 1.32 4.02 20.00
C ASN A 76 0.68 3.05 20.99
N THR A 77 -0.63 3.21 21.26
CA THR A 77 -1.40 2.30 22.12
C THR A 77 -1.72 0.99 21.40
N THR A 78 -2.11 1.05 20.13
CA THR A 78 -2.55 -0.13 19.34
C THR A 78 -1.40 -0.83 18.61
N CYS A 79 -0.39 -0.07 18.19
CA CYS A 79 0.79 -0.51 17.47
C CYS A 79 2.04 0.33 17.87
N PRO A 80 2.66 0.01 19.03
CA PRO A 80 3.81 0.78 19.55
C PRO A 80 5.05 0.73 18.66
N ASN A 81 5.11 -0.22 17.73
CA ASN A 81 6.23 -0.38 16.81
C ASN A 81 5.98 0.25 15.43
N SER A 82 4.91 1.03 15.27
CA SER A 82 4.58 1.69 14.00
C SER A 82 5.65 2.67 13.53
N GLY A 83 6.41 3.26 14.45
CA GLY A 83 7.51 4.19 14.13
C GLY A 83 7.03 5.51 13.54
N ILE A 84 5.75 5.82 13.70
CA ILE A 84 5.11 7.06 13.27
C ILE A 84 5.44 8.15 14.28
N LYS A 85 5.74 9.34 13.77
CA LYS A 85 5.97 10.53 14.58
C LYS A 85 5.44 11.77 13.87
N ALA A 86 4.66 12.58 14.58
CA ALA A 86 4.01 13.80 14.09
C ALA A 86 4.74 15.08 14.54
#